data_AF-A0A286TTK9-F1
#
_entry.id   AF-A0A286TTK9-F1
#
_cell.length_a   1.000
_cell.length_b   1.000
_cell.length_c   1.000
_cell.angle_alpha   90.00
_cell.angle_beta   90.00
_cell.angle_gamma   90.00
#
_symmetry.space_group_name_H-M   'P 1'
#
loop_
_entity.id
_entity.type
_entity.pdbx_description
1 polymer ?
#
loop_
_entity_poly.entity_id
_entity_poly.type
_entity_poly.pdbx_seq_one_letter_code
_entity_poly.pdbx_strand_id
1 'polypeptide(L)' 'MVVTGEDTGNLSTAMLRLNKHYDLEIEQDLKKLTALIEPAALVVMGAVIGIIVSSIILPMFKLSQVIG' A
#
# COMPACT_ATOMS: atom_id res chain seq x y z
N MET A 1 5.63 -9.08 30.25
CA MET A 1 5.33 -7.69 30.66
C MET A 1 4.15 -7.61 31.61
N VAL A 2 3.01 -8.27 31.34
CA VAL A 2 1.83 -8.26 32.22
C VAL A 2 2.14 -8.88 33.60
N VAL A 3 2.64 -10.13 33.63
CA VAL A 3 3.00 -10.84 34.88
C VAL A 3 4.03 -10.07 35.73
N THR A 4 5.09 -9.55 35.10
CA THR A 4 6.13 -8.73 35.75
C THR A 4 5.64 -7.37 36.26
N GLY A 5 4.61 -6.79 35.63
CA GLY A 5 3.99 -5.53 36.05
C GLY A 5 3.03 -5.72 37.23
N GLU A 6 2.42 -6.90 37.31
CA GLU A 6 1.57 -7.33 38.42
C GLU A 6 2.41 -7.62 39.68
N ASP A 7 3.53 -8.35 39.54
CA ASP A 7 4.47 -8.65 40.63
C ASP A 7 5.15 -7.41 41.24
N THR A 8 5.25 -6.31 40.49
CA THR A 8 5.87 -5.04 40.92
C THR A 8 4.85 -3.96 41.30
N GLY A 9 3.54 -4.26 41.25
CA GLY A 9 2.47 -3.29 41.52
C GLY A 9 2.31 -2.18 40.47
N ASN A 10 2.96 -2.31 39.30
CA ASN A 10 3.02 -1.32 38.24
C ASN A 10 2.20 -1.70 36.99
N LEU A 11 1.21 -2.59 37.13
CA LEU A 11 0.39 -3.11 36.04
C LEU A 11 -0.27 -2.01 35.20
N SER A 12 -0.78 -0.95 35.83
CA SER A 12 -1.38 0.21 35.14
C SER A 12 -0.37 0.88 34.19
N THR A 13 0.85 1.13 34.67
CA THR A 13 1.94 1.72 33.88
C THR A 13 2.38 0.78 32.75
N ALA A 14 2.39 -0.53 32.99
CA ALA A 14 2.71 -1.53 31.97
C ALA A 14 1.65 -1.56 30.85
N MET A 15 0.36 -1.49 31.19
CA MET A 15 -0.74 -1.43 30.22
C MET A 15 -0.73 -0.14 29.40
N LEU A 16 -0.41 1.00 30.01
CA LEU A 16 -0.29 2.28 29.30
C LEU A 16 0.83 2.24 28.24
N ARG A 17 1.96 1.60 28.56
CA ARG A 17 3.07 1.40 27.61
C ARG A 17 2.69 0.45 26.48
N LEU A 18 1.94 -0.61 26.80
CA LEU A 18 1.46 -1.57 25.80
C LEU A 18 0.48 -0.91 24.81
N ASN A 19 -0.47 -0.12 25.32
CA ASN A 19 -1.40 0.63 24.50
C ASN A 19 -0.67 1.59 23.55
N LYS A 20 0.28 2.39 24.06
CA LYS A 20 1.10 3.27 23.23
C LYS A 20 1.92 2.53 22.18
N HIS A 21 2.37 1.31 22.48
CA HIS A 21 3.10 0.48 21.52
C HIS A 21 2.19 0.05 20.36
N TYR A 22 1.00 -0.46 20.66
CA TYR A 22 0.04 -0.85 19.61
C TYR A 22 -0.45 0.34 18.79
N ASP A 23 -0.67 1.50 19.39
CA ASP A 23 -1.04 2.70 18.64
C ASP A 23 0.03 3.07 17.61
N LEU A 24 1.31 3.00 18.01
CA LEU A 24 2.44 3.25 17.11
C LEU A 24 2.56 2.18 16.02
N GLU A 25 2.32 0.92 16.34
CA GLU A 25 2.35 -0.19 15.37
C GLU A 25 1.25 -0.02 14.33
N ILE A 26 0.02 0.28 14.77
CA ILE A 26 -1.13 0.55 13.90
C ILE A 26 -0.87 1.77 13.01
N GLU A 27 -0.34 2.87 13.56
CA GLU A 27 -0.01 4.06 12.78
C GLU A 27 1.04 3.76 11.70
N GLN A 28 2.08 2.99 12.05
CA GLN A 28 3.11 2.57 11.10
C GLN A 28 2.56 1.67 10.01
N ASP A 29 1.68 0.74 10.34
CA ASP A 29 1.10 -0.18 9.38
C ASP A 29 0.12 0.55 8.45
N LEU A 30 -0.71 1.45 8.97
CA LEU A 30 -1.54 2.32 8.13
C LEU A 30 -0.70 3.17 7.18
N LYS A 31 0.44 3.69 7.63
CA LYS A 31 1.37 4.45 6.78
C LYS A 31 1.96 3.58 5.68
N LYS A 32 2.37 2.34 5.98
CA LYS A 32 2.85 1.39 4.96
C LYS A 32 1.76 1.04 3.95
N LEU A 33 0.55 0.75 4.42
CA LEU A 33 -0.59 0.44 3.55
C LEU A 33 -0.88 1.61 2.61
N THR A 34 -0.93 2.83 3.14
CA THR A 34 -1.19 4.03 2.34
C THR A 34 -0.06 4.28 1.35
N ALA A 35 1.20 4.07 1.74
CA ALA A 35 2.35 4.21 0.84
C ALA A 35 2.36 3.19 -0.32
N LEU A 36 1.69 2.05 -0.18
CA LEU A 36 1.54 1.06 -1.25
C LEU A 36 0.37 1.37 -2.21
N ILE A 37 -0.59 2.18 -1.79
CA ILE A 37 -1.73 2.58 -2.64
C ILE A 37 -1.24 3.40 -3.84
N GLU A 38 -0.29 4.31 -3.64
CA GLU A 38 0.27 5.15 -4.72
C GLU A 38 0.93 4.34 -5.85
N PRO A 39 1.90 3.43 -5.60
CA PRO A 39 2.50 2.62 -6.65
C PRO A 39 1.48 1.67 -7.30
N ALA A 40 0.51 1.15 -6.54
CA ALA A 40 -0.56 0.33 -7.10
C ALA A 40 -1.43 1.12 -8.09
N ALA A 41 -1.80 2.36 -7.75
CA ALA A 41 -2.55 3.25 -8.63
C ALA A 41 -1.79 3.56 -9.92
N LEU A 42 -0.47 3.77 -9.84
CA LEU A 42 0.39 3.99 -11.01
C LEU A 42 0.41 2.78 -11.93
N VAL A 43 0.55 1.56 -11.39
CA VAL A 43 0.50 0.32 -12.18
C VAL A 43 -0.83 0.18 -12.89
N VAL A 44 -1.95 0.44 -12.19
CA VAL A 44 -3.30 0.39 -12.79
C VAL A 44 -3.43 1.43 -13.90
N MET A 45 -2.99 2.67 -13.68
CA MET A 45 -3.06 3.73 -14.68
C MET A 45 -2.21 3.40 -15.91
N GLY A 46 -1.01 2.84 -15.71
CA GLY A 46 -0.15 2.36 -16.78
C GLY A 46 -0.79 1.25 -17.61
N ALA A 47 -1.49 0.31 -16.97
CA ALA A 47 -2.22 -0.75 -17.67
C ALA A 47 -3.37 -0.18 -18.53
N VAL A 48 -4.16 0.76 -17.99
CA VAL A 48 -5.24 1.41 -18.74
C VAL A 48 -4.70 2.16 -19.95
N ILE A 49 -3.65 2.97 -19.76
CA ILE A 49 -3.00 3.70 -20.86
C ILE A 49 -2.44 2.72 -21.89
N GLY A 50 -1.80 1.64 -21.46
CA GLY A 50 -1.27 0.60 -22.34
C GLY A 50 -2.34 -0.02 -23.25
N ILE A 51 -3.54 -0.30 -22.71
CA ILE A 51 -4.67 -0.81 -23.49
C ILE A 51 -5.14 0.22 -24.53
N ILE A 52 -5.26 1.49 -24.14
CA ILE A 52 -5.67 2.57 -25.05
C ILE A 52 -4.67 2.72 -26.19
N VAL A 53 -3.38 2.77 -25.87
CA VAL A 53 -2.30 2.91 -26.86
C VAL A 53 -2.27 1.70 -27.79
N SER A 54 -2.38 0.47 -27.26
CA SER A 54 -2.44 -0.75 -28.07
C SER A 54 -3.61 -0.72 -29.05
N SER A 55 -4.77 -0.23 -28.61
CA SER A 55 -5.98 -0.10 -29.43
C SER A 55 -5.83 0.88 -30.59
N ILE A 56 -4.91 1.84 -30.51
CA ILE A 56 -4.64 2.83 -31.57
C ILE A 56 -3.45 2.42 -32.44
N ILE A 57 -2.34 1.99 -31.83
CA ILE A 57 -1.10 1.68 -32.53
C ILE A 57 -1.25 0.45 -33.43
N LEU A 58 -1.89 -0.62 -32.96
CA LEU A 58 -2.08 -1.84 -33.76
C LEU A 58 -2.86 -1.60 -35.07
N PRO A 59 -4.03 -0.92 -35.08
CA PRO A 59 -4.70 -0.62 -36.35
C PRO A 59 -3.92 0.36 -37.21
N MET A 60 -3.17 1.31 -36.62
CA MET A 60 -2.29 2.18 -37.40
C MET A 60 -1.20 1.39 -38.15
N PHE A 61 -0.57 0.40 -37.50
CA PHE A 61 0.40 -0.48 -38.18
C PHE A 61 -0.24 -1.29 -39.31
N LYS A 62 -1.44 -1.83 -39.08
CA LYS A 62 -2.19 -2.55 -40.13
C LYS A 62 -2.51 -1.64 -41.31
N LEU A 63 -2.92 -0.40 -41.05
CA LEU A 63 -3.20 0.57 -42.11
C LEU A 63 -1.93 0.94 -42.90
N SER A 64 -0.80 1.10 -42.22
CA SER A 64 0.49 1.34 -42.87
C SER A 64 0.94 0.20 -43.78
N GLN A 65 0.66 -1.06 -43.42
CA GLN A 65 0.98 -2.24 -44.24
C GLN A 65 0.05 -2.43 -45.43
N VAL A 66 -1.16 -1.87 -45.40
CA VAL A 66 -2.11 -1.93 -46.51
C VAL A 66 -1.85 -0.82 -47.53
N ILE A 67 -1.30 0.32 -47.09
CA ILE A 67 -1.04 1.49 -47.94
C ILE A 67 0.36 1.46 -48.58
N GLY A 68 1.35 0.82 -47.94
CA GLY A 68 2.67 0.56 -48.52
C GLY A 68 2.72 -0.73 -49.32
#